data_AF-B9SDS8-F1
#
_entry.id   AF-B9SDS8-F1
#
_cell.length_a   1.000
_cell.length_b   1.000
_cell.length_c   1.000
_cell.angle_alpha   90.00
_cell.angle_beta   90.00
_cell.angle_gamma   90.00
#
_symmetry.space_group_name_H-M   'P 1'
#
loop_
_entity.id
_entity.type
_entity.pdbx_description
1 polymer ?
#
loop_
_entity_poly.entity_id
_entity_poly.type
_entity_poly.pdbx_seq_one_letter_code
_entity_poly.pdbx_strand_id
1 'polypeptide(L)'
;MEKDKLINLWMAHGYLGETEMELVGKEIPSEVGKLLHLRYLDLSQNAALKALPEQLPNGMGKLTKLRHRQMIGSSLSFMPKGLERLASLRTVSYFIVCSSEKVMEAANLGDLNQLNKLEGNLLTRNLENVVDVGEALNAELKNKKKLLGLFLDFTWEEIGLQMNDDNLIEALQAPSDL
;
A
#
# COMPACT_ATOMS: atom_id res chain seq x y z
N MET A 1 -16.65 26.84 -4.11
CA MET A 1 -15.21 27.01 -4.36
C MET A 1 -14.66 25.63 -4.65
N GLU A 2 -14.29 25.35 -5.91
CA GLU A 2 -13.93 24.00 -6.36
C GLU A 2 -12.68 23.47 -5.64
N LYS A 3 -12.71 22.18 -5.31
CA LYS A 3 -11.62 21.41 -4.66
C LYS A 3 -10.28 21.60 -5.40
N ASP A 4 -10.34 21.77 -6.71
CA ASP A 4 -9.20 22.00 -7.59
C ASP A 4 -8.52 23.36 -7.37
N LYS A 5 -9.26 24.36 -6.88
CA LYS A 5 -8.68 25.67 -6.53
C LYS A 5 -7.85 25.59 -5.26
N LEU A 6 -8.21 24.73 -4.31
CA LEU A 6 -7.46 24.57 -3.04
C LEU A 6 -6.13 23.84 -3.23
N ILE A 7 -6.10 22.80 -4.07
CA ILE A 7 -4.87 22.07 -4.40
C ILE A 7 -3.88 22.99 -5.12
N ASN A 8 -4.35 23.75 -6.10
CA ASN A 8 -3.52 24.74 -6.79
C ASN A 8 -3.06 25.88 -5.86
N LEU A 9 -3.90 26.30 -4.90
CA LEU A 9 -3.55 27.31 -3.90
C LEU A 9 -2.43 26.82 -2.96
N TRP A 10 -2.47 25.56 -2.53
CA TRP A 10 -1.44 24.97 -1.66
C TRP A 10 -0.11 24.75 -2.38
N MET A 11 -0.13 24.39 -3.67
CA MET A 11 1.08 24.34 -4.50
C MET A 11 1.69 25.74 -4.71
N ALA A 12 0.86 26.77 -4.90
CA ALA A 12 1.31 28.14 -5.17
C ALA A 12 1.91 28.88 -3.96
N HIS A 13 1.53 28.51 -2.73
CA HIS A 13 1.96 29.21 -1.51
C HIS A 13 3.15 28.56 -0.80
N GLY A 14 3.78 27.53 -1.39
CA GLY A 14 5.02 26.94 -0.84
C GLY A 14 4.84 26.20 0.48
N TYR A 15 3.61 25.82 0.86
CA TYR A 15 3.34 24.91 1.97
C TYR A 15 3.78 23.46 1.68
N LEU A 16 4.25 23.22 0.46
CA LEU A 16 4.85 21.98 -0.01
C LEU A 16 6.29 22.29 -0.42
N GLY A 17 7.26 21.76 0.32
CA GLY A 17 8.63 21.64 -0.21
C GLY A 17 8.60 20.69 -1.41
N GLU A 18 9.45 20.91 -2.41
CA GLU A 18 9.50 20.19 -3.70
C GLU A 18 9.61 18.64 -3.62
N THR A 19 9.64 18.07 -2.42
CA THR A 19 9.86 16.65 -2.15
C THR A 19 8.89 15.99 -1.18
N GLU A 20 8.01 16.72 -0.50
CA GLU A 20 7.12 16.16 0.54
C GLU A 20 5.71 16.74 0.45
N MET A 21 4.69 15.86 0.36
CA MET A 21 3.28 16.26 0.29
C MET A 21 2.46 15.59 1.38
N GLU A 22 1.79 16.41 2.19
CA GLU A 22 0.77 15.99 3.15
C GLU A 22 -0.61 16.22 2.52
N LEU A 23 -1.38 15.14 2.31
CA LEU A 23 -2.72 15.22 1.73
C LEU A 23 -3.76 15.29 2.83
N VAL A 24 -4.62 16.32 2.80
CA VAL A 24 -5.78 16.47 3.68
C VAL A 24 -7.04 16.14 2.86
N GLY A 25 -7.55 14.91 2.98
CA GLY A 25 -8.70 14.43 2.23
C GLY A 25 -8.93 12.93 2.34
N LYS A 26 -10.12 12.44 1.95
CA LYS A 26 -10.48 11.00 1.97
C LYS A 26 -9.78 10.18 0.87
N GLU A 27 -9.23 10.83 -0.15
CA GLU A 27 -8.64 10.24 -1.36
C GLU A 27 -7.44 11.06 -1.82
N ILE A 28 -6.51 10.43 -2.55
CA ILE A 28 -5.38 11.09 -3.20
C ILE A 28 -5.86 11.73 -4.51
N PRO A 29 -5.71 13.05 -4.72
CA PRO A 29 -6.09 13.70 -5.97
C PRO A 29 -5.32 13.19 -7.18
N SER A 30 -5.96 13.14 -8.34
CA SER A 30 -5.33 12.69 -9.60
C SER A 30 -4.11 13.54 -10.00
N GLU A 31 -4.07 14.79 -9.54
CA GLU A 31 -3.03 15.80 -9.72
C GLU A 31 -1.69 15.35 -9.15
N VAL A 32 -1.68 14.49 -8.12
CA VAL A 32 -0.45 13.91 -7.57
C VAL A 32 0.29 13.10 -8.63
N GLY A 33 -0.44 12.49 -9.58
CA GLY A 33 0.15 11.82 -10.74
C GLY A 33 0.83 12.78 -11.73
N LYS A 34 0.59 14.09 -11.66
CA LYS A 34 1.26 15.09 -12.52
C LYS A 34 2.60 15.54 -11.93
N LEU A 35 2.90 15.19 -10.68
CA LEU A 35 4.15 15.56 -9.99
C LEU A 35 5.31 14.65 -10.47
N LEU A 36 5.92 15.00 -11.61
CA LEU A 36 6.95 14.20 -12.29
C LEU A 36 8.22 13.91 -11.47
N HIS A 37 8.42 14.63 -10.36
CA HIS A 37 9.56 14.53 -9.46
C HIS A 37 9.19 13.99 -8.07
N LEU A 38 7.94 13.57 -7.84
CA LEU A 38 7.53 13.04 -6.54
C LEU A 38 8.26 11.74 -6.23
N ARG A 39 9.03 11.73 -5.13
CA ARG A 39 9.81 10.57 -4.66
C ARG A 39 9.32 10.03 -3.32
N TYR A 40 8.67 10.89 -2.53
CA TYR A 40 8.21 10.61 -1.19
C TYR A 40 6.77 11.11 -1.05
N LEU A 41 5.89 10.23 -0.56
CA LEU A 41 4.51 10.56 -0.24
C LEU A 41 4.23 10.05 1.17
N ASP A 42 3.88 10.97 2.07
CA ASP A 42 3.57 10.65 3.46
C ASP A 42 2.13 11.03 3.79
N LEU A 43 1.35 10.00 4.03
CA LEU A 43 -0.07 10.06 4.39
C LEU A 43 -0.28 9.67 5.85
N SER A 44 0.80 9.49 6.61
CA SER A 44 0.72 8.96 7.97
C SER A 44 -0.01 9.88 8.94
N GLN A 45 -0.08 11.19 8.67
CA GLN A 45 -0.77 12.14 9.54
C GLN A 45 -2.22 12.42 9.11
N ASN A 46 -2.75 11.69 8.12
CA ASN A 46 -4.13 11.86 7.67
C ASN A 46 -5.06 10.85 8.37
N ALA A 47 -5.54 11.24 9.57
CA ALA A 47 -6.50 10.44 10.34
C ALA A 47 -7.87 10.28 9.67
N ALA A 48 -8.20 11.13 8.69
CA ALA A 48 -9.44 11.07 7.93
C ALA A 48 -9.36 10.19 6.67
N LEU A 49 -8.16 9.69 6.32
CA LEU A 49 -7.94 8.85 5.16
C LEU A 49 -8.68 7.52 5.37
N LYS A 50 -9.70 7.30 4.54
CA LYS A 50 -10.56 6.11 4.61
C LYS A 50 -10.16 5.03 3.63
N ALA A 51 -9.50 5.43 2.56
CA ALA A 51 -9.05 4.53 1.53
C ALA A 51 -7.87 5.22 0.83
N LEU A 52 -6.96 4.43 0.28
CA LEU A 52 -6.17 4.90 -0.85
C LEU A 52 -7.11 4.97 -2.08
N PRO A 53 -6.86 5.85 -3.08
CA PRO A 53 -7.74 5.94 -4.24
C PRO A 53 -7.86 4.56 -4.89
N GLU A 54 -9.03 4.15 -5.37
CA GLU A 54 -9.22 2.82 -5.98
C GLU A 54 -8.16 2.50 -7.05
N GLN A 55 -7.71 3.52 -7.78
CA GLN A 55 -6.58 3.41 -8.71
C GLN A 55 -5.53 4.48 -8.43
N LEU A 56 -4.27 4.07 -8.42
CA LEU A 56 -3.15 5.01 -8.33
C LEU A 56 -2.99 5.82 -9.63
N PRO A 57 -2.81 7.16 -9.53
CA PRO A 57 -2.55 8.01 -10.68
C PRO A 57 -1.35 7.55 -11.53
N ASN A 58 -1.50 7.65 -12.85
CA ASN A 58 -0.54 7.07 -13.80
C ASN A 58 0.91 7.54 -13.68
N GLY A 59 1.16 8.77 -13.21
CA GLY A 59 2.53 9.31 -13.13
C GLY A 59 3.26 9.03 -11.81
N MET A 60 2.72 8.19 -10.93
CA MET A 60 3.36 7.87 -9.64
C MET A 60 4.47 6.81 -9.72
N GLY A 61 4.78 6.24 -10.89
CA GLY A 61 5.77 5.16 -11.04
C GLY A 61 7.21 5.48 -10.59
N LYS A 62 7.54 6.77 -10.38
CA LYS A 62 8.83 7.22 -9.83
C LYS A 62 8.86 7.30 -8.30
N LEU A 63 7.74 7.07 -7.63
CA LEU A 63 7.65 7.11 -6.18
C LEU A 63 8.59 6.05 -5.59
N THR A 64 9.43 6.47 -4.65
CA THR A 64 10.40 5.59 -3.99
C THR A 64 10.03 5.29 -2.55
N LYS A 65 9.18 6.11 -1.93
CA LYS A 65 8.77 5.93 -0.54
C LYS A 65 7.29 6.29 -0.41
N LEU A 66 6.50 5.38 0.13
CA LEU A 66 5.11 5.59 0.52
C LEU A 66 4.99 5.31 2.01
N ARG A 67 4.60 6.32 2.78
CA ARG A 67 4.25 6.17 4.20
C ARG A 67 2.78 6.44 4.38
N HIS A 68 2.13 5.61 5.17
CA HIS A 68 0.74 5.79 5.57
C HIS A 68 0.54 5.13 6.92
N ARG A 69 -0.52 5.54 7.61
CA ARG A 69 -0.81 5.10 8.98
C ARG A 69 -2.02 4.18 8.96
N GLN A 70 -1.85 3.00 9.54
CA GLN A 70 -2.95 2.11 9.91
C GLN A 70 -3.02 2.07 11.44
N MET A 71 -3.99 2.77 12.02
CA MET A 71 -4.25 2.78 13.47
C MET A 71 -5.54 2.02 13.77
N ILE A 72 -5.70 1.55 15.02
CA ILE A 72 -7.01 1.09 15.51
C ILE A 72 -8.00 2.26 15.36
N GLY A 73 -9.05 2.06 14.56
CA GLY A 73 -10.00 3.10 14.17
C GLY A 73 -9.66 3.86 12.87
N SER A 74 -8.54 3.57 12.20
CA SER A 74 -8.31 4.05 10.83
C SER A 74 -9.20 3.29 9.87
N SER A 75 -9.89 4.03 9.01
CA SER A 75 -10.79 3.47 8.02
C SER A 75 -10.09 2.86 6.80
N LEU A 76 -8.78 3.07 6.63
CA LEU A 76 -8.02 2.48 5.52
C LEU A 76 -8.11 0.95 5.59
N SER A 77 -8.84 0.35 4.65
CA SER A 77 -9.19 -1.07 4.68
C SER A 77 -8.64 -1.88 3.51
N PHE A 78 -7.98 -1.23 2.55
CA PHE A 78 -7.40 -1.87 1.37
C PHE A 78 -6.25 -1.06 0.76
N MET A 79 -5.42 -1.75 -0.02
CA MET A 79 -4.40 -1.15 -0.89
C MET A 79 -5.00 -0.88 -2.28
N PRO A 80 -4.62 0.21 -2.96
CA PRO A 80 -5.23 0.63 -4.22
C PRO A 80 -4.72 -0.24 -5.37
N LYS A 81 -5.56 -0.53 -6.36
CA LYS A 81 -5.11 -1.17 -7.60
C LYS A 81 -4.12 -0.26 -8.33
N GLY A 82 -3.16 -0.85 -9.04
CA GLY A 82 -2.07 -0.11 -9.66
C GLY A 82 -0.84 0.05 -8.75
N LEU A 83 -0.84 -0.51 -7.53
CA LEU A 83 0.34 -0.51 -6.65
C LEU A 83 1.52 -1.22 -7.30
N GLU A 84 1.27 -2.27 -8.08
CA GLU A 84 2.25 -3.02 -8.86
C GLU A 84 3.05 -2.15 -9.84
N ARG A 85 2.52 -0.97 -10.21
CA ARG A 85 3.18 -0.02 -11.11
C ARG A 85 4.25 0.81 -10.40
N LEU A 86 4.28 0.80 -9.07
CA LEU A 86 5.27 1.50 -8.26
C LEU A 86 6.58 0.69 -8.15
N ALA A 87 7.12 0.20 -9.26
CA ALA A 87 8.34 -0.64 -9.29
C ALA A 87 9.64 0.04 -8.78
N SER A 88 9.58 1.35 -8.50
CA SER A 88 10.65 2.11 -7.84
C SER A 88 10.48 2.19 -6.32
N LEU A 89 9.35 1.73 -5.79
CA LEU A 89 9.01 1.82 -4.38
C LEU A 89 9.95 0.97 -3.55
N ARG A 90 10.53 1.61 -2.54
CA ARG A 90 11.49 1.02 -1.61
C ARG A 90 10.89 0.84 -0.23
N THR A 91 9.96 1.68 0.18
CA THR A 91 9.33 1.54 1.50
C THR A 91 7.82 1.68 1.40
N VAL A 92 7.12 0.77 2.07
CA VAL A 92 5.68 0.80 2.36
C VAL A 92 5.51 0.47 3.84
N SER A 93 4.79 1.31 4.58
CA SER A 93 4.60 1.10 6.02
C SER A 93 3.67 -0.08 6.33
N TYR A 94 2.57 -0.22 5.59
CA TYR A 94 1.61 -1.31 5.77
C TYR A 94 1.12 -1.81 4.40
N PHE A 95 0.95 -3.11 4.23
CA PHE A 95 0.21 -3.69 3.12
C PHE A 95 -1.04 -4.36 3.69
N ILE A 96 -2.22 -3.90 3.27
CA ILE A 96 -3.50 -4.37 3.81
C ILE A 96 -4.16 -5.26 2.76
N VAL A 97 -4.27 -6.55 3.06
CA VAL A 97 -5.00 -7.50 2.23
C VAL A 97 -6.50 -7.28 2.45
N CYS A 98 -7.24 -7.05 1.38
CA CYS A 98 -8.69 -6.93 1.42
C CYS A 98 -9.30 -8.15 0.73
N SER A 99 -10.41 -8.66 1.26
CA SER A 99 -11.18 -9.70 0.56
C SER A 99 -11.68 -9.14 -0.76
N SER A 100 -11.36 -9.84 -1.85
CA SER A 100 -11.70 -9.45 -3.23
C SER A 100 -13.21 -9.31 -3.46
N GLU A 101 -14.04 -9.94 -2.63
CA GLU A 101 -15.50 -9.82 -2.67
C GLU A 101 -16.01 -8.44 -2.19
N LYS A 102 -15.24 -7.74 -1.34
CA LYS A 102 -15.65 -6.45 -0.75
C LYS A 102 -15.28 -5.26 -1.62
N VAL A 103 -14.20 -5.35 -2.41
CA VAL A 103 -13.67 -4.23 -3.21
C VAL A 103 -13.04 -4.75 -4.52
N MET A 104 -13.76 -4.61 -5.63
CA MET A 104 -13.29 -5.06 -6.97
C MET A 104 -12.02 -4.35 -7.47
N GLU A 105 -11.69 -3.18 -6.92
CA GLU A 105 -10.56 -2.34 -7.31
C GLU A 105 -9.49 -2.22 -6.21
N ALA A 106 -9.39 -3.22 -5.32
CA ALA A 106 -8.27 -3.32 -4.39
C ALA A 106 -7.11 -4.11 -4.99
N ALA A 107 -5.88 -3.75 -4.61
CA ALA A 107 -4.71 -4.58 -4.84
C ALA A 107 -4.82 -5.87 -4.01
N ASN A 108 -4.46 -6.99 -4.63
CA ASN A 108 -4.34 -8.28 -3.97
C ASN A 108 -2.90 -8.52 -3.52
N LEU A 109 -2.67 -9.58 -2.75
CA LEU A 109 -1.34 -9.87 -2.21
C LEU A 109 -0.29 -10.11 -3.33
N GLY A 110 -0.71 -10.70 -4.45
CA GLY A 110 0.14 -10.97 -5.61
C GLY A 110 0.68 -9.71 -6.29
N ASP A 111 0.02 -8.56 -6.16
CA ASP A 111 0.49 -7.28 -6.71
C ASP A 111 1.83 -6.82 -6.09
N LEU A 112 2.22 -7.40 -4.95
CA LEU A 112 3.55 -7.22 -4.37
C LEU A 112 4.67 -7.73 -5.28
N ASN A 113 4.41 -8.63 -6.24
CA ASN A 113 5.43 -9.21 -7.14
C ASN A 113 6.35 -8.14 -7.74
N GLN A 114 5.76 -7.03 -8.23
CA GLN A 114 6.51 -5.98 -8.93
C GLN A 114 7.33 -5.08 -7.98
N LEU A 115 7.11 -5.19 -6.67
CA LEU A 115 7.74 -4.36 -5.64
C LEU A 115 8.98 -5.04 -5.05
N ASN A 116 9.93 -5.46 -5.90
CA ASN A 116 11.13 -6.19 -5.48
C ASN A 116 12.27 -5.29 -4.95
N LYS A 117 12.08 -3.97 -5.02
CA LYS A 117 13.00 -2.98 -4.43
C LYS A 117 12.66 -2.61 -2.99
N LEU A 118 11.60 -3.21 -2.42
CA LEU A 118 11.23 -2.99 -1.03
C LEU A 118 12.40 -3.32 -0.10
N GLU A 119 12.67 -2.41 0.81
CA GLU A 119 13.76 -2.44 1.78
C GLU A 119 13.24 -2.07 3.18
N GLY A 120 13.94 -2.49 4.23
CA GLY A 120 13.51 -2.26 5.60
C GLY A 120 12.35 -3.16 6.01
N ASN A 121 11.34 -2.62 6.69
CA ASN A 121 10.26 -3.42 7.27
C ASN A 121 9.00 -3.38 6.38
N LEU A 122 8.46 -4.57 6.08
CA LEU A 122 7.14 -4.73 5.47
C LEU A 122 6.20 -5.35 6.51
N LEU A 123 5.12 -4.65 6.83
CA LEU A 123 4.04 -5.16 7.68
C LEU A 123 2.85 -5.48 6.79
N THR A 124 2.50 -6.77 6.68
CA THR A 124 1.34 -7.23 5.90
C THR A 124 0.24 -7.65 6.85
N ARG A 125 -0.93 -7.03 6.72
CA ARG A 125 -2.10 -7.24 7.59
C ARG A 125 -3.25 -7.89 6.86
N ASN A 126 -4.16 -8.44 7.67
CA ASN A 126 -5.43 -9.01 7.25
C ASN A 126 -5.25 -10.23 6.34
N LEU A 127 -4.18 -11.00 6.56
CA LEU A 127 -3.80 -12.14 5.71
C LEU A 127 -4.85 -13.25 5.69
N GLU A 128 -5.75 -13.29 6.66
CA GLU A 128 -6.94 -14.15 6.65
C GLU A 128 -7.90 -13.87 5.48
N ASN A 129 -7.76 -12.73 4.79
CA ASN A 129 -8.55 -12.40 3.61
C ASN A 129 -7.92 -12.84 2.29
N VAL A 130 -6.73 -13.47 2.32
CA VAL A 130 -6.20 -14.14 1.13
C VAL A 130 -7.15 -15.29 0.80
N VAL A 131 -7.68 -15.33 -0.42
CA VAL A 131 -8.65 -16.37 -0.86
C VAL A 131 -8.01 -17.41 -1.78
N ASP A 132 -6.88 -17.06 -2.41
CA ASP A 132 -6.12 -17.92 -3.32
C ASP A 132 -4.65 -17.95 -2.89
N VAL A 133 -4.13 -19.15 -2.59
CA VAL A 133 -2.69 -19.37 -2.30
C VAL A 133 -1.81 -18.86 -3.44
N GLY A 134 -2.33 -18.86 -4.68
CA GLY A 134 -1.68 -18.30 -5.85
C GLY A 134 -1.27 -16.83 -5.67
N GLU A 135 -2.06 -16.03 -4.95
CA GLU A 135 -1.71 -14.63 -4.65
C GLU A 135 -0.46 -14.54 -3.77
N ALA A 136 -0.39 -15.38 -2.72
CA ALA A 136 0.77 -15.43 -1.82
C ALA A 136 2.02 -15.94 -2.53
N LEU A 137 1.89 -16.97 -3.39
CA LEU A 137 2.99 -17.45 -4.22
C LEU A 137 3.49 -16.37 -5.18
N ASN A 138 2.56 -15.66 -5.84
CA ASN A 138 2.86 -14.59 -6.78
C ASN A 138 3.51 -13.38 -6.10
N ALA A 139 3.22 -13.11 -4.82
CA ALA A 139 3.84 -12.02 -4.08
C ALA A 139 5.36 -12.15 -3.96
N GLU A 140 5.89 -13.38 -4.10
CA GLU A 140 7.32 -13.71 -4.09
C GLU A 140 8.08 -13.05 -2.92
N LEU A 141 7.50 -13.08 -1.71
CA LEU A 141 8.09 -12.41 -0.53
C LEU A 141 9.55 -12.82 -0.29
N LYS A 142 9.87 -14.11 -0.49
CA LYS A 142 11.23 -14.68 -0.41
C LYS A 142 12.27 -14.01 -1.31
N ASN A 143 11.84 -13.35 -2.39
CA ASN A 143 12.71 -12.67 -3.35
C ASN A 143 12.99 -11.21 -2.96
N LYS A 144 12.34 -10.67 -1.92
CA LYS A 144 12.52 -9.29 -1.45
C LYS A 144 13.74 -9.16 -0.52
N LYS A 145 14.93 -9.43 -1.06
CA LYS A 145 16.21 -9.57 -0.34
C LYS A 145 16.69 -8.33 0.44
N LYS A 146 16.06 -7.17 0.26
CA LYS A 146 16.44 -5.93 0.97
C LYS A 146 15.56 -5.67 2.20
N LEU A 147 14.57 -6.52 2.46
CA LEU A 147 13.80 -6.45 3.70
C LEU A 147 14.69 -6.79 4.88
N LEU A 148 14.56 -6.01 5.94
CA LEU A 148 15.15 -6.21 7.26
C LEU A 148 14.11 -6.74 8.26
N GLY A 149 12.82 -6.64 7.92
CA GLY A 149 11.71 -7.16 8.71
C GLY A 149 10.53 -7.53 7.81
N LEU A 150 9.96 -8.72 8.02
CA LEU A 150 8.68 -9.12 7.45
C LEU A 150 7.75 -9.50 8.60
N PHE A 151 6.67 -8.74 8.77
CA PHE A 151 5.68 -8.98 9.82
C PHE A 151 4.37 -9.37 9.15
N LEU A 152 3.91 -10.58 9.47
CA LEU A 152 2.68 -11.15 8.95
C LEU A 152 1.64 -11.11 10.08
N ASP A 153 0.54 -10.41 9.84
CA ASP A 153 -0.53 -10.17 10.80
C ASP A 153 -1.82 -10.78 10.28
N PHE A 154 -2.26 -11.81 11.00
CA PHE A 154 -3.51 -12.52 10.78
C PHE A 154 -4.47 -12.05 11.88
N THR A 155 -5.35 -11.13 11.54
CA THR A 155 -6.38 -10.66 12.47
C THR A 155 -7.56 -11.61 12.39
N TRP A 156 -7.42 -12.79 13.00
CA TRP A 156 -8.52 -13.75 13.14
C TRP A 156 -9.57 -13.17 14.09
N GLU A 157 -10.47 -12.32 13.58
CA GLU A 157 -11.82 -12.31 14.12
C GLU A 157 -12.42 -13.67 13.80
N GLU A 158 -12.90 -14.40 14.82
CA GLU A 158 -13.47 -15.74 14.73
C GLU A 158 -14.58 -15.83 13.66
N ILE A 159 -14.22 -16.00 12.38
CA ILE A 159 -15.16 -16.23 11.29
C ILE A 159 -14.48 -17.21 10.34
N GLY A 160 -14.83 -18.49 10.48
CA GLY A 160 -14.21 -19.59 9.79
C GLY A 160 -14.26 -19.45 8.28
N LEU A 161 -13.09 -19.25 7.66
CA LEU A 161 -12.85 -19.57 6.27
C LEU A 161 -11.67 -20.54 6.18
N GLN A 162 -11.91 -21.57 5.36
CA GLN A 162 -11.16 -22.80 5.26
C GLN A 162 -10.09 -22.70 4.17
N MET A 163 -9.04 -21.90 4.40
CA MET A 163 -7.76 -22.22 3.74
C MET A 163 -7.00 -23.18 4.63
N ASN A 164 -6.26 -24.11 4.02
CA ASN A 164 -5.28 -24.88 4.77
C ASN A 164 -4.17 -23.88 5.14
N ASP A 165 -4.24 -23.32 6.35
CA ASP A 165 -3.32 -22.28 6.84
C ASP A 165 -1.86 -22.65 6.55
N ASP A 166 -1.54 -23.95 6.64
CA ASP A 166 -0.23 -24.51 6.31
C ASP A 166 0.25 -24.15 4.89
N ASN A 167 -0.60 -24.29 3.87
CA ASN A 167 -0.24 -23.99 2.48
C ASN A 167 -0.02 -22.49 2.27
N LEU A 168 -0.81 -21.66 2.95
CA LEU A 168 -0.67 -20.20 2.89
C LEU A 168 0.62 -19.75 3.58
N ILE A 169 0.91 -20.31 4.77
CA ILE A 169 2.15 -20.04 5.51
C ILE A 169 3.38 -20.46 4.70
N GLU A 170 3.34 -21.62 4.04
CA GLU A 170 4.41 -22.06 3.13
C GLU A 170 4.62 -21.12 1.93
N ALA A 171 3.55 -20.52 1.41
CA ALA A 171 3.65 -19.54 0.32
C ALA A 171 4.19 -18.18 0.77
N LEU A 172 4.02 -17.82 2.05
CA LEU A 172 4.43 -16.54 2.65
C LEU A 172 5.89 -16.53 3.14
N GLN A 173 6.74 -17.44 2.67
CA GLN A 173 8.13 -17.54 3.10
C GLN A 173 8.90 -16.21 3.01
N ALA A 174 9.56 -15.88 4.11
CA ALA A 174 10.45 -14.73 4.19
C ALA A 174 11.70 -14.91 3.31
N PRO A 175 12.37 -13.82 2.91
CA PRO A 175 13.73 -13.88 2.40
C PRO A 175 14.64 -14.70 3.30
N SER A 176 15.55 -15.47 2.69
CA SER A 176 16.55 -16.30 3.40
C SER A 176 17.46 -15.53 4.34
N ASP A 177 17.59 -14.22 4.14
CA ASP A 177 18.58 -13.36 4.78
C ASP A 177 17.97 -12.53 5.94
N LEU A 178 16.73 -12.88 6.33
CA LEU A 178 15.90 -12.20 7.34
C LEU A 178 15.98 -12.88 8.71
#